data_AF-K1SL59-F1
#
_entry.id   AF-K1SL59-F1
#
_cell.length_a   1.000
_cell.length_b   1.000
_cell.length_c   1.000
_cell.angle_alpha   90.00
_cell.angle_beta   90.00
_cell.angle_gamma   90.00
#
_symmetry.space_group_name_H-M   'P 1'
#
loop_
_entity.id
_entity.type
_entity.pdbx_description
1 polymer ?
#
loop_
_entity_poly.entity_id
_entity_poly.type
_entity_poly.pdbx_seq_one_letter_code
_entity_poly.pdbx_strand_id
1 'polypeptide(L)'
;MYGYDISMPARNTREAIQWTYFAYLASIKEQNGAAMSLGRTSTFFDIYVERDMKRGILTEEQAQELIDDFVMKLRSARHLRTPEYNELFGGDPMWITESVGGVNNSGVPLVTKGSYRMLNTLYNLGSSPEPNLTILWSERLPEPFKKFCAKLSVDTDSIQYENDDLMRMEYGDDYAIACCVSAMKVGKQMQF
;
A
#
# COMPACT_ATOMS: atom_id res chain seq x y z
N MET A 1 -6.78 -22.86 9.89
CA MET A 1 -5.60 -22.05 10.33
C MET A 1 -6.09 -20.61 10.51
N TYR A 2 -5.68 -19.91 11.57
CA TYR A 2 -6.14 -18.54 11.95
C TYR A 2 -7.62 -18.32 12.33
N GLY A 3 -8.51 -19.31 12.16
CA GLY A 3 -9.89 -19.22 12.67
C GLY A 3 -10.86 -18.35 11.86
N TYR A 4 -10.50 -18.03 10.60
CA TYR A 4 -11.33 -17.26 9.68
C TYR A 4 -11.87 -18.15 8.54
N ASP A 5 -13.11 -17.88 8.12
CA ASP A 5 -13.70 -18.42 6.90
C ASP A 5 -13.74 -17.32 5.83
N ILE A 6 -12.90 -17.48 4.80
CA ILE A 6 -12.77 -16.53 3.70
C ILE A 6 -13.52 -16.97 2.43
N SER A 7 -14.41 -17.97 2.53
CA SER A 7 -15.23 -18.42 1.40
C SER A 7 -16.23 -17.35 0.91
N MET A 8 -16.55 -16.39 1.78
CA MET A 8 -17.48 -15.29 1.50
C MET A 8 -16.74 -13.94 1.41
N PRO A 9 -17.30 -12.97 0.63
CA PRO A 9 -16.76 -11.62 0.57
C PRO A 9 -16.69 -10.94 1.94
N ALA A 10 -15.68 -10.09 2.13
CA ALA A 10 -15.50 -9.31 3.35
C ALA A 10 -16.71 -8.40 3.62
N ARG A 11 -17.21 -8.41 4.86
CA ARG A 11 -18.44 -7.72 5.28
C ARG A 11 -18.17 -6.41 6.00
N ASN A 12 -16.97 -6.22 6.54
CA ASN A 12 -16.54 -5.06 7.33
C ASN A 12 -15.08 -4.68 7.02
N THR A 13 -14.64 -3.52 7.50
CA THR A 13 -13.27 -3.02 7.35
C THR A 13 -12.22 -4.03 7.80
N ARG A 14 -12.43 -4.67 8.96
CA ARG A 14 -11.50 -5.65 9.51
C ARG A 14 -11.35 -6.83 8.57
N GLU A 15 -12.44 -7.39 8.06
CA GLU A 15 -12.41 -8.48 7.09
C GLU A 15 -11.78 -8.07 5.76
N ALA A 16 -12.03 -6.85 5.27
CA ALA A 16 -11.46 -6.39 3.99
C ALA A 16 -9.94 -6.32 4.05
N ILE A 17 -9.41 -5.75 5.13
CA ILE A 17 -7.96 -5.70 5.40
C ILE A 17 -7.42 -7.12 5.62
N GLN A 18 -8.09 -7.93 6.45
CA GLN A 18 -7.64 -9.28 6.78
C GLN A 18 -7.62 -10.21 5.56
N TRP A 19 -8.61 -10.12 4.66
CA TRP A 19 -8.71 -11.00 3.48
C TRP A 19 -7.65 -10.63 2.47
N THR A 20 -7.43 -9.33 2.28
CA THR A 20 -6.37 -8.81 1.41
C THR A 20 -5.00 -9.22 1.96
N TYR A 21 -4.79 -9.12 3.28
CA TYR A 21 -3.59 -9.64 3.91
C TYR A 21 -3.43 -11.14 3.75
N PHE A 22 -4.49 -11.95 3.83
CA PHE A 22 -4.37 -13.40 3.60
C PHE A 22 -3.98 -13.75 2.17
N ALA A 23 -4.49 -13.02 1.18
CA ALA A 23 -4.06 -13.20 -0.21
C ALA A 23 -2.56 -12.87 -0.37
N TYR A 24 -2.11 -11.77 0.23
CA TYR A 24 -0.68 -11.42 0.25
C TYR A 24 0.16 -12.42 1.04
N LEU A 25 -0.34 -12.89 2.19
CA LEU A 25 0.34 -13.88 3.04
C LEU A 25 0.51 -15.21 2.31
N ALA A 26 -0.48 -15.63 1.52
CA ALA A 26 -0.37 -16.82 0.70
C ALA A 26 0.75 -16.67 -0.34
N SER A 27 0.85 -15.52 -1.03
CA SER A 27 1.88 -15.31 -2.04
C SER A 27 3.30 -15.36 -1.46
N ILE A 28 3.57 -14.69 -0.34
CA ILE A 28 4.89 -14.70 0.31
C ILE A 28 5.21 -16.02 1.05
N LYS A 29 4.22 -16.89 1.24
CA LYS A 29 4.44 -18.24 1.77
C LYS A 29 4.76 -19.25 0.68
N GLU A 30 4.33 -19.00 -0.54
CA GLU A 30 4.53 -19.89 -1.68
C GLU A 30 5.72 -19.45 -2.56
N GLN A 31 6.00 -18.15 -2.61
CA GLN A 31 6.99 -17.55 -3.50
C GLN A 31 7.97 -16.68 -2.70
N ASN A 32 9.23 -16.65 -3.16
CA ASN A 32 10.29 -15.84 -2.57
C ASN A 32 10.92 -14.87 -3.59
N GLY A 33 10.10 -14.30 -4.48
CA GLY A 33 10.53 -13.29 -5.45
C GLY A 33 11.31 -12.14 -4.79
N ALA A 34 12.17 -11.46 -5.55
CA ALA A 34 12.93 -10.33 -5.01
C ALA A 34 11.98 -9.26 -4.50
N ALA A 35 11.08 -8.78 -5.36
CA ALA A 35 10.00 -7.87 -5.02
C ALA A 35 8.68 -8.61 -4.86
N MET A 36 8.06 -8.48 -3.69
CA MET A 36 6.73 -8.99 -3.37
C MET A 36 5.81 -7.82 -3.06
N SER A 37 5.56 -7.00 -4.08
CA SER A 37 4.79 -5.75 -3.93
C SER A 37 3.33 -5.98 -3.57
N LEU A 38 2.77 -5.08 -2.76
CA LEU A 38 1.41 -5.17 -2.25
C LEU A 38 0.38 -4.76 -3.30
N GLY A 39 0.69 -3.74 -4.09
CA GLY A 39 -0.20 -3.19 -5.11
C GLY A 39 -0.73 -1.81 -4.75
N ARG A 40 -2.06 -1.62 -4.77
CA ARG A 40 -2.73 -0.34 -4.54
C ARG A 40 -3.98 -0.54 -3.69
N THR A 41 -3.80 -0.52 -2.36
CA THR A 41 -4.79 -1.03 -1.42
C THR A 41 -5.42 0.04 -0.53
N SER A 42 -4.71 1.13 -0.24
CA SER A 42 -5.13 2.20 0.68
C SER A 42 -6.49 2.82 0.32
N THR A 43 -6.69 3.21 -0.94
CA THR A 43 -7.97 3.76 -1.43
C THR A 43 -9.07 2.69 -1.51
N PHE A 44 -8.71 1.43 -1.78
CA PHE A 44 -9.67 0.31 -1.75
C PHE A 44 -10.19 0.05 -0.33
N PHE A 45 -9.31 0.03 0.68
CA PHE A 45 -9.71 -0.13 2.08
C PHE A 45 -10.59 1.00 2.56
N ASP A 46 -10.35 2.24 2.10
CA ASP A 46 -11.14 3.39 2.53
C ASP A 46 -12.63 3.27 2.17
N ILE A 47 -12.98 2.51 1.12
CA ILE A 47 -14.38 2.21 0.77
C ILE A 47 -15.10 1.50 1.93
N TYR A 48 -14.43 0.54 2.58
CA TYR A 48 -14.97 -0.20 3.72
C TYR A 48 -14.95 0.67 4.98
N VAL A 49 -13.84 1.39 5.21
CA VAL A 49 -13.69 2.29 6.36
C VAL A 49 -14.80 3.33 6.38
N GLU A 50 -14.99 4.07 5.28
CA GLU A 50 -16.01 5.11 5.18
C GLU A 50 -17.42 4.56 5.38
N ARG A 51 -17.71 3.37 4.84
CA ARG A 51 -19.01 2.70 5.03
C ARG A 51 -19.24 2.35 6.50
N ASP A 52 -18.24 1.78 7.16
CA ASP A 52 -18.37 1.30 8.54
C ASP A 52 -18.39 2.46 9.54
N MET A 53 -17.63 3.53 9.28
CA MET A 53 -17.70 4.78 10.05
C MET A 53 -19.08 5.45 9.94
N LYS A 54 -19.66 5.53 8.73
CA LYS A 54 -21.02 6.08 8.53
C LYS A 54 -22.11 5.27 9.25
N ARG A 55 -21.86 3.98 9.49
CA ARG A 55 -22.75 3.09 10.25
C ARG A 55 -22.50 3.13 11.76
N GLY A 56 -21.51 3.89 12.22
CA GLY A 56 -21.11 3.93 13.63
C GLY A 56 -20.48 2.63 14.14
N ILE A 57 -19.96 1.79 13.23
CA ILE A 57 -19.31 0.51 13.58
C ILE A 57 -17.85 0.73 13.98
N LEU A 58 -17.22 1.77 13.43
CA LEU A 58 -15.79 2.04 13.54
C LEU A 58 -15.54 3.52 13.83
N THR A 59 -14.63 3.82 14.75
CA THR A 59 -14.10 5.18 14.96
C THR A 59 -12.87 5.44 14.07
N GLU A 60 -12.45 6.70 13.94
CA GLU A 60 -11.22 7.04 13.21
C GLU A 60 -9.98 6.38 13.83
N GLU A 61 -9.91 6.33 15.16
CA GLU A 61 -8.81 5.70 15.91
C GLU A 61 -8.75 4.19 15.64
N GLN A 62 -9.90 3.50 15.67
CA GLN A 62 -9.97 2.08 15.34
C GLN A 62 -9.64 1.81 13.87
N ALA A 63 -10.00 2.71 12.96
CA ALA A 63 -9.62 2.61 11.55
C ALA A 63 -8.10 2.73 11.37
N GLN A 64 -7.45 3.66 12.08
CA GLN A 64 -6.00 3.80 12.07
C GLN A 64 -5.33 2.57 12.69
N GLU A 65 -5.82 2.06 13.82
CA GLU A 65 -5.28 0.85 14.47
C GLU A 65 -5.26 -0.35 13.52
N LEU A 66 -6.33 -0.56 12.75
CA LEU A 66 -6.39 -1.64 11.76
C LEU A 66 -5.35 -1.49 10.63
N ILE A 67 -5.06 -0.25 10.21
CA ILE A 67 -4.04 0.03 9.20
C ILE A 67 -2.63 -0.11 9.78
N ASP A 68 -2.43 0.32 11.03
CA ASP A 68 -1.17 0.15 11.75
C ASP A 68 -0.86 -1.34 11.94
N ASP A 69 -1.81 -2.14 12.41
CA ASP A 69 -1.69 -3.60 12.54
C ASP A 69 -1.34 -4.27 11.20
N PHE A 70 -2.01 -3.85 10.12
CA PHE A 70 -1.73 -4.35 8.78
C PHE A 70 -0.29 -4.04 8.36
N VAL A 71 0.15 -2.79 8.52
CA VAL A 71 1.52 -2.38 8.18
C VAL A 71 2.57 -3.06 9.08
N MET A 72 2.29 -3.28 10.37
CA MET A 72 3.17 -4.07 11.25
C MET A 72 3.39 -5.49 10.72
N LYS A 73 2.35 -6.11 10.14
CA LYS A 73 2.49 -7.43 9.51
C LYS A 73 3.32 -7.39 8.24
N LEU A 74 3.17 -6.37 7.40
CA LEU A 74 4.01 -6.18 6.22
C LEU A 74 5.48 -5.99 6.62
N ARG A 75 5.75 -5.13 7.61
CA ARG A 75 7.09 -4.89 8.17
C ARG A 75 7.76 -6.13 8.76
N SER A 76 6.99 -7.16 9.09
CA SER A 76 7.48 -8.43 9.64
C SER A 76 7.79 -9.49 8.57
N ALA A 77 7.41 -9.28 7.31
CA ALA A 77 7.64 -10.27 6.25
C ALA A 77 9.13 -10.36 5.90
N ARG A 78 9.64 -11.59 5.79
CA ARG A 78 11.07 -11.88 5.55
C ARG A 78 11.24 -13.10 4.69
N HIS A 79 12.29 -13.11 3.89
CA HIS A 79 12.74 -14.28 3.13
C HIS A 79 14.19 -14.62 3.47
N LEU A 80 14.50 -15.90 3.55
CA LEU A 80 15.89 -16.34 3.71
C LEU A 80 16.67 -16.05 2.41
N ARG A 81 17.77 -15.30 2.53
CA ARG A 81 18.65 -14.92 1.42
C ARG A 81 20.09 -15.36 1.69
N THR A 82 20.85 -15.59 0.62
CA THR A 82 22.28 -15.88 0.72
C THR A 82 23.09 -14.59 0.87
N PRO A 83 24.36 -14.65 1.33
CA PRO A 83 25.22 -13.48 1.38
C PRO A 83 25.38 -12.77 0.03
N GLU A 84 25.47 -13.51 -1.07
CA GLU A 84 25.61 -12.95 -2.43
C GLU A 84 24.36 -12.16 -2.84
N TYR A 85 23.17 -12.62 -2.44
CA TYR A 85 21.94 -11.86 -2.65
C TYR A 85 21.99 -10.53 -1.86
N ASN A 86 22.49 -10.54 -0.62
CA ASN A 86 22.59 -9.35 0.20
C ASN A 86 23.63 -8.34 -0.33
N GLU A 87 24.67 -8.80 -1.03
CA GLU A 87 25.62 -7.92 -1.74
C GLU A 87 24.96 -7.22 -2.93
N LEU A 88 24.04 -7.89 -3.63
CA LEU A 88 23.28 -7.32 -4.75
C LEU A 88 22.10 -6.45 -4.29
N PHE A 89 21.43 -6.87 -3.22
CA PHE A 89 20.19 -6.28 -2.69
C PHE A 89 20.33 -6.06 -1.18
N GLY A 90 21.08 -5.03 -0.82
CA GLY A 90 21.36 -4.69 0.58
C GLY A 90 20.11 -4.21 1.34
N GLY A 91 20.11 -4.44 2.66
CA GLY A 91 19.05 -3.96 3.56
C GLY A 91 17.88 -4.91 3.79
N ASP A 92 18.00 -6.18 3.36
CA ASP A 92 16.95 -7.20 3.47
C ASP A 92 15.61 -6.75 2.84
N PRO A 93 15.61 -6.22 1.60
CA PRO A 93 14.42 -5.65 0.99
C PRO A 93 13.44 -6.73 0.55
N MET A 94 12.15 -6.42 0.70
CA MET A 94 11.04 -7.24 0.19
C MET A 94 10.28 -6.50 -0.91
N TRP A 95 10.51 -5.18 -1.05
CA TRP A 95 9.77 -4.25 -1.91
C TRP A 95 8.27 -4.50 -1.82
N ILE A 96 7.73 -4.39 -0.60
CA ILE A 96 6.30 -4.48 -0.32
C ILE A 96 5.67 -3.16 -0.74
N THR A 97 5.69 -2.90 -2.04
CA THR A 97 5.33 -1.61 -2.61
C THR A 97 3.82 -1.40 -2.58
N GLU A 98 3.40 -0.33 -1.92
CA GLU A 98 2.03 0.16 -1.90
C GLU A 98 1.98 1.48 -2.67
N SER A 99 1.13 1.52 -3.69
CA SER A 99 0.89 2.71 -4.52
C SER A 99 -0.24 3.53 -3.89
N VAL A 100 0.06 4.77 -3.52
CA VAL A 100 -0.83 5.64 -2.74
C VAL A 100 -1.27 6.83 -3.58
N GLY A 101 -2.56 7.16 -3.53
CA GLY A 101 -3.09 8.37 -4.15
C GLY A 101 -3.29 8.23 -5.66
N GLY A 102 -2.73 9.14 -6.46
CA GLY A 102 -2.96 9.24 -7.90
C GLY A 102 -4.28 9.93 -8.25
N VAL A 103 -4.62 9.91 -9.54
CA VAL A 103 -5.81 10.54 -10.12
C VAL A 103 -6.45 9.56 -11.10
N ASN A 104 -7.77 9.59 -11.24
CA ASN A 104 -8.45 8.72 -12.19
C ASN A 104 -8.41 9.26 -13.62
N ASN A 105 -8.86 8.45 -14.59
CA ASN A 105 -8.87 8.84 -16.01
C ASN A 105 -9.76 10.06 -16.31
N SER A 106 -10.73 10.35 -15.43
CA SER A 106 -11.59 11.54 -15.50
C SER A 106 -10.95 12.78 -14.84
N GLY A 107 -9.75 12.68 -14.29
CA GLY A 107 -9.03 13.78 -13.63
C GLY A 107 -9.43 14.02 -12.17
N VAL A 108 -10.18 13.12 -11.53
CA VAL A 108 -10.56 13.19 -10.12
C VAL A 108 -9.48 12.53 -9.26
N PRO A 109 -8.94 13.20 -8.23
CA PRO A 109 -7.98 12.59 -7.33
C PRO A 109 -8.51 11.33 -6.66
N LEU A 110 -7.67 10.32 -6.58
CA LEU A 110 -7.92 9.05 -5.87
C LEU A 110 -7.34 9.06 -4.45
N VAL A 111 -6.88 10.23 -3.98
CA VAL A 111 -6.49 10.45 -2.59
C VAL A 111 -7.72 10.37 -1.69
N THR A 112 -7.61 9.56 -0.65
CA THR A 112 -8.66 9.32 0.34
C THR A 112 -8.11 9.44 1.76
N LYS A 113 -8.97 9.33 2.80
CA LYS A 113 -8.46 9.25 4.17
C LYS A 113 -7.58 8.01 4.36
N GLY A 114 -7.89 6.90 3.68
CA GLY A 114 -7.04 5.72 3.64
C GLY A 114 -5.61 6.01 3.17
N SER A 115 -5.44 6.93 2.22
CA SER A 115 -4.10 7.40 1.80
C SER A 115 -3.34 8.05 2.95
N TYR A 116 -3.99 8.93 3.72
CA TYR A 116 -3.38 9.54 4.90
C TYR A 116 -3.11 8.52 6.00
N ARG A 117 -4.03 7.60 6.29
CA ARG A 117 -3.85 6.58 7.33
C ARG A 117 -2.67 5.66 7.03
N MET A 118 -2.53 5.22 5.78
CA MET A 118 -1.41 4.41 5.33
C MET A 118 -0.07 5.13 5.56
N LEU A 119 0.02 6.40 5.17
CA LEU A 119 1.22 7.21 5.34
C LEU A 119 1.48 7.59 6.81
N ASN A 120 0.43 7.77 7.61
CA ASN A 120 0.53 8.11 9.04
C ASN A 120 1.15 6.97 9.86
N THR A 121 1.22 5.76 9.33
CA THR A 121 1.96 4.64 9.96
C THR A 121 3.43 4.97 10.17
N LEU A 122 4.02 5.85 9.37
CA LEU A 122 5.40 6.33 9.57
C LEU A 122 5.55 7.25 10.78
N TYR A 123 4.46 7.87 11.26
CA TYR A 123 4.45 8.59 12.53
C TYR A 123 4.11 7.67 13.70
N ASN A 124 3.05 6.84 13.56
CA ASN A 124 2.57 5.99 14.66
C ASN A 124 3.53 4.85 15.00
N LEU A 125 4.09 4.20 13.97
CA LEU A 125 4.98 3.04 14.11
C LEU A 125 6.45 3.39 13.90
N GLY A 126 6.74 4.67 13.67
CA GLY A 126 8.07 5.17 13.28
C GLY A 126 8.41 4.90 11.81
N SER A 127 9.45 5.61 11.36
CA SER A 127 10.05 5.48 10.03
C SER A 127 10.48 4.03 9.77
N SER A 128 10.23 3.55 8.55
CA SER A 128 10.60 2.21 8.12
C SER A 128 10.74 2.17 6.60
N PRO A 129 11.70 1.40 6.07
CA PRO A 129 11.85 1.19 4.63
C PRO A 129 10.72 0.34 4.02
N GLU A 130 10.00 -0.43 4.86
CA GLU A 130 8.87 -1.27 4.43
C GLU A 130 7.58 -0.89 5.19
N PRO A 131 6.39 -1.01 4.58
CA PRO A 131 6.19 -1.17 3.14
C PRO A 131 6.82 -0.02 2.35
N ASN A 132 7.24 -0.28 1.11
CA ASN A 132 7.74 0.75 0.21
C ASN A 132 6.59 1.65 -0.26
N LEU A 133 6.34 2.74 0.46
CA LEU A 133 5.22 3.65 0.23
C LEU A 133 5.50 4.58 -0.96
N THR A 134 4.76 4.38 -2.05
CA THR A 134 4.97 5.09 -3.32
C THR A 134 3.81 6.01 -3.62
N ILE A 135 4.05 7.31 -3.59
CA ILE A 135 3.05 8.31 -3.96
C ILE A 135 2.95 8.38 -5.48
N LEU A 136 1.77 8.06 -6.01
CA LEU A 136 1.44 8.31 -7.42
C LEU A 136 1.17 9.82 -7.57
N TRP A 137 2.21 10.56 -7.94
CA TRP A 137 2.24 12.01 -7.94
C TRP A 137 1.64 12.60 -9.22
N SER A 138 0.70 13.53 -9.05
CA SER A 138 0.11 14.30 -10.14
C SER A 138 0.01 15.77 -9.76
N GLU A 139 0.11 16.65 -10.76
CA GLU A 139 -0.19 18.08 -10.61
C GLU A 139 -1.61 18.33 -10.09
N ARG A 140 -2.54 17.40 -10.34
CA ARG A 140 -3.95 17.50 -9.91
C ARG A 140 -4.21 16.98 -8.50
N LEU A 141 -3.21 16.48 -7.79
CA LEU A 141 -3.40 16.04 -6.40
C LEU A 141 -3.85 17.22 -5.50
N PRO A 142 -4.68 16.96 -4.47
CA PRO A 142 -5.07 17.99 -3.51
C PRO A 142 -3.85 18.61 -2.83
N GLU A 143 -3.82 19.94 -2.77
CA GLU A 143 -2.71 20.69 -2.16
C GLU A 143 -2.41 20.27 -0.71
N PRO A 144 -3.40 19.99 0.17
CA PRO A 144 -3.12 19.48 1.51
C PRO A 144 -2.39 18.13 1.51
N PHE A 145 -2.67 17.25 0.54
CA PHE A 145 -2.01 15.95 0.43
C PHE A 145 -0.56 16.10 -0.04
N LYS A 146 -0.32 16.98 -1.03
CA LYS A 146 1.03 17.31 -1.49
C LYS A 146 1.90 17.83 -0.34
N LYS A 147 1.38 18.79 0.44
CA LYS A 147 2.06 19.35 1.61
C LYS A 147 2.32 18.30 2.69
N PHE A 148 1.35 17.43 2.95
CA PHE A 148 1.50 16.33 3.90
C PHE A 148 2.61 15.36 3.46
N CYS A 149 2.64 14.94 2.19
CA CYS A 149 3.70 14.06 1.68
C CYS A 149 5.08 14.74 1.73
N ALA A 150 5.16 16.02 1.36
CA ALA A 150 6.42 16.78 1.45
C ALA A 150 6.93 16.85 2.90
N LYS A 151 6.04 17.14 3.86
CA LYS A 151 6.38 17.11 5.29
C LYS A 151 6.83 15.72 5.74
N LEU A 152 6.11 14.68 5.33
CA LEU A 152 6.43 13.31 5.70
C LEU A 152 7.80 12.88 5.17
N SER A 153 8.15 13.27 3.95
CA SER A 153 9.49 13.07 3.39
C SER A 153 10.56 13.74 4.24
N VAL A 154 10.36 15.01 4.61
CA VAL A 154 11.31 15.75 5.47
C VAL A 154 11.46 15.08 6.84
N ASP A 155 10.37 14.60 7.41
CA ASP A 155 10.37 14.03 8.75
C ASP A 155 10.94 12.60 8.81
N THR A 156 10.85 11.83 7.73
CA THR A 156 11.06 10.36 7.77
C THR A 156 11.99 9.80 6.70
N ASP A 157 12.20 10.49 5.58
CA ASP A 157 12.96 9.99 4.43
C ASP A 157 12.54 8.57 3.97
N SER A 158 11.24 8.25 4.09
CA SER A 158 10.70 6.88 3.96
C SER A 158 9.62 6.70 2.89
N ILE A 159 9.43 7.67 2.00
CA ILE A 159 8.46 7.58 0.90
C ILE A 159 9.11 7.92 -0.44
N GLN A 160 8.61 7.32 -1.50
CA GLN A 160 9.04 7.59 -2.87
C GLN A 160 7.89 8.14 -3.72
N TYR A 161 8.22 8.69 -4.89
CA TYR A 161 7.27 9.37 -5.78
C TYR A 161 7.41 8.87 -7.21
N GLU A 162 6.28 8.57 -7.84
CA GLU A 162 6.24 8.17 -9.25
C GLU A 162 5.25 9.04 -10.02
N ASN A 163 5.55 9.33 -11.29
CA ASN A 163 4.78 10.29 -12.08
C ASN A 163 3.48 9.68 -12.64
N ASP A 164 2.37 9.90 -11.92
CA ASP A 164 1.02 9.46 -12.29
C ASP A 164 0.52 10.16 -13.55
N ASP A 165 0.90 11.41 -13.80
CA ASP A 165 0.49 12.11 -15.02
C ASP A 165 1.07 11.47 -16.29
N LEU A 166 2.22 10.79 -16.17
CA LEU A 166 2.81 10.00 -17.25
C LEU A 166 2.25 8.57 -17.28
N MET A 167 2.37 7.83 -16.17
CA MET A 167 2.08 6.40 -16.14
C MET A 167 0.60 6.09 -16.36
N ARG A 168 -0.33 6.92 -15.84
CA ARG A 168 -1.77 6.72 -16.01
C ARG A 168 -2.20 6.67 -17.48
N MET A 169 -1.51 7.39 -18.37
CA MET A 169 -1.83 7.41 -19.80
C MET A 169 -1.66 6.03 -20.46
N GLU A 170 -0.71 5.22 -19.99
CA GLU A 170 -0.40 3.90 -20.52
C GLU A 170 -1.11 2.78 -19.73
N TYR A 171 -1.08 2.91 -18.40
CA TYR A 171 -1.51 1.85 -17.49
C TYR A 171 -2.95 2.02 -16.98
N GLY A 172 -3.62 3.12 -17.28
CA GLY A 172 -4.94 3.43 -16.74
C GLY A 172 -4.85 3.91 -15.29
N ASP A 173 -5.99 3.99 -14.59
CA ASP A 173 -6.09 4.57 -13.25
C ASP A 173 -6.08 3.56 -12.11
N ASP A 174 -6.03 2.27 -12.41
CA ASP A 174 -5.90 1.15 -11.46
C ASP A 174 -4.60 0.35 -11.71
N TYR A 175 -3.50 1.08 -11.88
CA TYR A 175 -2.16 0.52 -11.92
C TYR A 175 -1.48 0.64 -10.55
N ALA A 176 -0.46 -0.19 -10.35
CA ALA A 176 0.43 -0.14 -9.19
C ALA A 176 1.89 -0.25 -9.65
N ILE A 177 2.80 0.10 -8.73
CA ILE A 177 4.24 -0.09 -8.90
C ILE A 177 4.67 -1.42 -8.31
N ALA A 178 5.33 -2.23 -9.13
CA ALA A 178 6.06 -3.41 -8.71
C ALA A 178 7.53 -3.07 -8.49
N CYS A 179 8.14 -3.64 -7.45
CA CYS A 179 9.51 -3.34 -7.04
C CYS A 179 9.69 -1.83 -6.79
N CYS A 180 10.63 -1.18 -7.47
CA CYS A 180 10.92 0.25 -7.28
C CYS A 180 10.05 1.15 -8.15
N VAL A 181 9.99 0.90 -9.47
CA VAL A 181 9.49 1.87 -10.48
C VAL A 181 8.64 1.23 -11.60
N SER A 182 8.43 -0.08 -11.55
CA SER A 182 7.76 -0.82 -12.65
C SER A 182 6.25 -0.72 -12.55
N ALA A 183 5.63 0.15 -13.35
CA ALA A 183 4.18 0.27 -13.43
C ALA A 183 3.52 -0.93 -14.13
N MET A 184 2.40 -1.40 -13.55
CA MET A 184 1.65 -2.55 -14.04
C MET A 184 0.15 -2.41 -13.76
N LYS A 185 -0.70 -2.79 -14.72
CA LYS A 185 -2.15 -2.93 -14.51
C LYS A 185 -2.43 -4.05 -13.51
N VAL A 186 -3.04 -3.71 -12.37
CA VAL A 186 -3.28 -4.66 -11.27
C VAL A 186 -4.11 -5.85 -11.78
N GLY A 187 -3.60 -7.06 -11.57
CA GLY A 187 -4.26 -8.31 -11.98
C GLY A 187 -4.36 -8.56 -13.50
N LYS A 188 -3.75 -7.70 -14.33
CA LYS A 188 -3.85 -7.80 -15.82
C LYS A 188 -2.50 -7.82 -16.52
N GLN A 189 -1.41 -7.52 -15.82
CA GLN A 189 -0.06 -7.53 -16.36
C GLN A 189 0.90 -8.15 -15.34
N MET A 190 1.99 -8.73 -15.85
CA MET A 190 3.17 -9.15 -15.09
C MET A 190 4.44 -8.87 -15.89
N GLN A 191 5.55 -8.61 -15.21
CA GLN A 191 6.88 -8.43 -15.79
C GLN A 191 7.75 -9.63 -15.43
N PHE A 192 8.62 -10.06 -16.36
CA PHE A 192 9.54 -11.19 -16.23
C PHE A 192 10.98 -10.74 -16.41
#